data_AF-A0A6A6ZAQ0-F1
#
_entry.id   AF-A0A6A6ZAQ0-F1
#
_cell.length_a   1.000
_cell.length_b   1.000
_cell.length_c   1.000
_cell.angle_alpha   90.00
_cell.angle_beta   90.00
_cell.angle_gamma   90.00
#
_symmetry.space_group_name_H-M   'P 1'
#
loop_
_entity.id
_entity.type
_entity.pdbx_description
1 polymer ?
#
loop_
_entity_poly.entity_id
_entity_poly.type
_entity_poly.pdbx_seq_one_letter_code
_entity_poly.pdbx_strand_id
1 'polypeptide(L)'
;VTTQSEYDALPTPATPKSGADLAKLLDIIEHIPNDEASSQRRDRLQQKVSHAAQTFLAKNALLRDHNRFLTKINNESKTRQATKSTILGKARVMTWEDLEKKRRESAEKEAKKAAKEAREAITGKKRGRPRKSTTDISEPKAKVARISEAQVAVSEAGPSEPRAKVVRRSK
;
A
#
# COMPACT_ATOMS: atom_id res chain seq x y z
N VAL A 1 -38.07 -53.75 -6.99
CA VAL A 1 -37.69 -52.60 -7.84
C VAL A 1 -38.49 -51.42 -7.33
N THR A 2 -37.82 -50.46 -6.71
CA THR A 2 -38.45 -49.24 -6.19
C THR A 2 -39.00 -48.43 -7.37
N THR A 3 -40.25 -47.98 -7.31
CA THR A 3 -40.87 -47.23 -8.43
C THR A 3 -40.49 -45.75 -8.37
N GLN A 4 -40.60 -45.04 -9.49
CA GLN A 4 -40.33 -43.59 -9.55
C GLN A 4 -41.17 -42.79 -8.53
N SER A 5 -42.43 -43.18 -8.35
CA SER A 5 -43.34 -42.58 -7.36
C SER A 5 -42.86 -42.71 -5.90
N GLU A 6 -42.13 -43.78 -5.57
CA GLU A 6 -41.58 -43.97 -4.22
C GLU A 6 -40.39 -43.04 -3.98
N TYR A 7 -39.53 -42.81 -4.99
CA TYR A 7 -38.42 -41.85 -4.88
C TYR A 7 -38.91 -40.40 -4.79
N ASP A 8 -39.99 -40.07 -5.49
CA ASP A 8 -40.59 -38.73 -5.44
C ASP A 8 -41.26 -38.42 -4.10
N ALA A 9 -41.78 -39.44 -3.41
CA ALA A 9 -42.37 -39.30 -2.09
C ALA A 9 -41.34 -39.15 -0.97
N LEU A 10 -40.06 -39.47 -1.21
CA LEU A 10 -39.02 -39.32 -0.19
C LEU A 10 -38.74 -37.83 0.12
N PRO A 11 -38.72 -37.44 1.40
CA PRO A 11 -38.49 -36.04 1.77
C PRO A 11 -37.11 -35.58 1.32
N THR A 12 -37.06 -34.39 0.73
CA THR A 12 -35.79 -33.75 0.36
C THR A 12 -35.18 -33.12 1.61
N PRO A 13 -33.93 -33.46 1.97
CA PRO A 13 -33.27 -32.86 3.13
C PRO A 13 -33.07 -31.36 2.94
N ALA A 14 -33.07 -30.64 4.06
CA ALA A 14 -32.73 -29.22 4.07
C ALA A 14 -31.29 -29.00 3.57
N THR A 15 -31.03 -27.82 3.00
CA THR A 15 -29.68 -27.46 2.54
C THR A 15 -28.69 -27.56 3.71
N PRO A 16 -27.61 -28.35 3.60
CA PRO A 16 -26.68 -28.55 4.69
C PRO A 16 -25.96 -27.24 5.04
N LYS A 17 -25.88 -26.96 6.34
CA LYS A 17 -25.18 -25.78 6.89
C LYS A 17 -23.87 -26.14 7.57
N SER A 18 -23.67 -27.42 7.88
CA SER A 18 -22.47 -27.97 8.50
C SER A 18 -21.79 -28.99 7.59
N GLY A 19 -20.50 -29.26 7.84
CA GLY A 19 -19.75 -30.29 7.11
C GLY A 19 -20.29 -31.71 7.35
N ALA A 20 -20.75 -32.01 8.57
CA ALA A 20 -21.34 -33.31 8.90
C ALA A 20 -22.66 -33.55 8.14
N ASP A 21 -23.50 -32.52 7.99
CA ASP A 21 -24.75 -32.64 7.23
C ASP A 21 -24.49 -32.77 5.72
N LEU A 22 -23.45 -32.10 5.22
CA LEU A 22 -23.00 -32.26 3.83
C LEU A 22 -22.51 -33.70 3.59
N ALA A 23 -21.70 -34.24 4.49
CA ALA A 23 -21.21 -35.62 4.39
C ALA A 23 -22.37 -36.62 4.34
N LYS A 24 -23.34 -36.51 5.25
CA LYS A 24 -24.56 -37.34 5.23
C LYS A 24 -25.33 -37.22 3.92
N LEU A 25 -25.43 -36.01 3.36
CA LEU A 25 -26.10 -35.79 2.07
C LEU A 25 -25.35 -36.46 0.91
N LEU A 26 -24.02 -36.42 0.93
CA LEU A 26 -23.19 -37.11 -0.06
C LEU A 26 -23.31 -38.63 0.06
N ASP A 27 -23.27 -39.18 1.27
CA ASP A 27 -23.51 -40.61 1.52
C ASP A 27 -24.86 -41.04 0.94
N ILE A 28 -25.92 -40.25 1.14
CA ILE A 28 -27.24 -40.52 0.55
C ILE A 28 -27.16 -40.54 -0.98
N ILE A 29 -26.45 -39.62 -1.61
CA ILE A 29 -26.32 -39.57 -3.08
C ILE A 29 -25.54 -40.77 -3.62
N GLU A 30 -24.51 -41.23 -2.90
CA GLU A 30 -23.69 -42.39 -3.30
C GLU A 30 -24.50 -43.69 -3.29
N HIS A 31 -25.41 -43.85 -2.33
CA HIS A 31 -26.19 -45.08 -2.16
C HIS A 31 -27.48 -45.12 -3.00
N ILE A 32 -27.81 -44.07 -3.77
CA ILE A 32 -28.96 -44.07 -4.68
C ILE A 32 -28.56 -44.74 -5.99
N PRO A 33 -29.31 -45.77 -6.46
CA PRO A 33 -29.10 -46.39 -7.77
C PRO A 33 -29.07 -45.35 -8.90
N ASN A 34 -28.37 -45.60 -10.00
CA ASN A 34 -28.33 -44.68 -11.13
C ASN A 34 -29.36 -45.05 -12.20
N ASP A 35 -30.62 -45.16 -11.78
CA ASP A 35 -31.74 -45.56 -12.63
C ASP A 35 -32.65 -44.37 -12.97
N GLU A 36 -33.37 -44.43 -14.10
CA GLU A 36 -34.31 -43.37 -14.51
C GLU A 36 -35.34 -43.03 -13.43
N ALA A 37 -35.83 -44.05 -12.70
CA ALA A 37 -36.77 -43.88 -11.58
C ALA A 37 -36.23 -43.04 -10.42
N SER A 38 -34.90 -42.92 -10.28
CA SER A 38 -34.24 -42.19 -9.18
C SER A 38 -33.64 -40.84 -9.61
N SER A 39 -33.60 -40.57 -10.92
CA SER A 39 -32.94 -39.41 -11.54
C SER A 39 -33.36 -38.09 -10.90
N GLN A 40 -34.67 -37.84 -10.83
CA GLN A 40 -35.23 -36.61 -10.28
C GLN A 40 -34.86 -36.40 -8.80
N ARG A 41 -34.81 -37.48 -8.00
CA ARG A 41 -34.37 -37.39 -6.60
C ARG A 41 -32.90 -37.04 -6.51
N ARG A 42 -32.04 -37.66 -7.33
CA ARG A 42 -30.60 -37.33 -7.40
C ARG A 42 -30.38 -35.87 -7.76
N ASP A 43 -31.10 -35.36 -8.76
CA ASP A 43 -31.00 -33.95 -9.19
C ASP A 43 -31.35 -32.98 -8.07
N ARG A 44 -32.45 -33.23 -7.34
CA ARG A 44 -32.83 -32.42 -6.17
C ARG A 44 -31.73 -32.41 -5.11
N LEU A 45 -31.12 -33.57 -4.82
CA LEU A 45 -30.05 -33.69 -3.83
C LEU A 45 -28.76 -32.98 -4.29
N GLN A 46 -28.39 -33.11 -5.56
CA GLN A 46 -27.25 -32.40 -6.16
C GLN A 46 -27.45 -30.88 -6.15
N GLN A 47 -28.67 -30.40 -6.38
CA GLN A 47 -29.00 -28.99 -6.26
C GLN A 47 -28.77 -28.49 -4.83
N LYS A 48 -29.09 -29.28 -3.80
CA LYS A 48 -28.80 -28.92 -2.40
C LYS A 48 -27.31 -28.86 -2.10
N VAL A 49 -26.52 -29.80 -2.61
CA VAL A 49 -25.05 -29.77 -2.50
C VAL A 49 -24.50 -28.50 -3.15
N SER A 50 -24.94 -28.18 -4.37
CA SER A 50 -24.53 -26.99 -5.11
C SER A 50 -24.87 -25.71 -4.35
N HIS A 51 -26.10 -25.59 -3.83
CA HIS A 51 -26.52 -24.44 -3.05
C HIS A 51 -25.72 -24.29 -1.74
N ALA A 52 -25.42 -25.41 -1.06
CA ALA A 52 -24.58 -25.40 0.13
C ALA A 52 -23.16 -24.93 -0.19
N ALA A 53 -22.57 -25.42 -1.29
CA ALA A 53 -21.25 -25.01 -1.76
C ALA A 53 -21.22 -23.51 -2.11
N GLN A 54 -22.20 -23.00 -2.86
CA GLN A 54 -22.32 -21.57 -3.17
C GLN A 54 -22.40 -20.73 -1.90
N THR A 55 -23.25 -21.13 -0.95
CA THR A 55 -23.40 -20.43 0.33
C THR A 55 -22.09 -20.44 1.12
N PHE A 56 -21.38 -21.57 1.14
CA PHE A 56 -20.11 -21.71 1.83
C PHE A 56 -19.01 -20.86 1.19
N LEU A 57 -18.91 -20.86 -0.14
CA LEU A 57 -17.96 -20.03 -0.88
C LEU A 57 -18.22 -18.54 -0.65
N ALA A 58 -19.48 -18.11 -0.72
CA ALA A 58 -19.87 -16.72 -0.44
C ALA A 58 -19.50 -16.29 1.00
N LYS A 59 -19.80 -17.14 1.99
CA LYS A 59 -19.42 -16.89 3.39
C LYS A 59 -17.90 -16.79 3.56
N ASN A 60 -17.14 -17.69 2.94
CA ASN A 60 -15.69 -17.66 3.00
C ASN A 60 -15.09 -16.41 2.33
N ALA A 61 -15.66 -15.96 1.20
CA ALA A 61 -15.24 -14.71 0.57
C ALA A 61 -15.44 -13.53 1.53
N LEU A 62 -16.61 -13.41 2.15
CA LEU A 62 -16.91 -12.37 3.13
C LEU A 62 -15.94 -12.40 4.33
N LEU A 63 -15.68 -13.59 4.88
CA LEU A 63 -14.75 -13.77 6.00
C LEU A 63 -13.31 -13.39 5.62
N ARG A 64 -12.87 -13.75 4.40
CA ARG A 64 -11.54 -13.36 3.90
C ARG A 64 -11.42 -11.86 3.73
N ASP A 65 -12.45 -11.21 3.17
CA ASP A 65 -12.47 -9.77 3.00
C ASP A 65 -12.46 -9.04 4.35
N HIS A 66 -13.23 -9.54 5.32
CA HIS A 66 -13.23 -8.99 6.68
C HIS A 66 -11.85 -9.14 7.35
N ASN A 67 -11.24 -10.32 7.28
CA ASN A 67 -9.90 -10.56 7.82
C ASN A 67 -8.85 -9.67 7.15
N ARG A 68 -8.95 -9.47 5.83
CA ARG A 68 -8.08 -8.55 5.09
C ARG A 68 -8.27 -7.10 5.55
N PHE A 69 -9.52 -6.66 5.76
CA PHE A 69 -9.83 -5.34 6.29
C PHE A 69 -9.24 -5.12 7.68
N LEU A 70 -9.44 -6.07 8.60
CA LEU A 70 -8.87 -6.02 9.95
C LEU A 70 -7.33 -6.01 9.92
N THR A 71 -6.73 -6.79 9.02
CA THR A 71 -5.27 -6.82 8.83
C THR A 71 -4.75 -5.45 8.40
N LYS A 72 -5.45 -4.76 7.49
CA LYS A 72 -5.08 -3.40 7.07
C LYS A 72 -5.13 -2.42 8.24
N ILE A 73 -6.20 -2.43 9.03
CA ILE A 73 -6.35 -1.57 10.21
C ILE A 73 -5.23 -1.84 11.23
N ASN A 74 -4.95 -3.11 11.50
CA ASN A 74 -3.90 -3.50 12.45
C ASN A 74 -2.50 -3.10 11.95
N ASN A 75 -2.24 -3.23 10.65
CA ASN A 75 -0.99 -2.76 10.07
C ASN A 75 -0.88 -1.24 10.13
N GLU A 76 -1.99 -0.49 9.98
CA GLU A 76 -1.98 0.96 10.15
C GLU A 76 -1.68 1.38 11.60
N SER A 77 -2.23 0.69 12.60
CA SER A 77 -1.90 1.00 13.99
C SER A 77 -0.42 0.74 14.31
N LYS A 78 0.14 -0.35 13.77
CA LYS A 78 1.58 -0.66 13.86
C LYS A 78 2.45 0.38 13.16
N THR A 79 2.07 0.85 11.96
CA THR A 79 2.83 1.91 11.28
C THR A 79 2.78 3.20 12.09
N ARG A 80 1.61 3.60 12.62
CA ARG A 80 1.50 4.77 13.51
C ARG A 80 2.39 4.64 14.75
N GLN A 81 2.45 3.47 15.37
CA GLN A 81 3.32 3.23 16.52
C GLN A 81 4.80 3.33 16.14
N ALA A 82 5.21 2.71 15.02
CA ALA A 82 6.57 2.78 14.52
C ALA A 82 6.97 4.22 14.18
N THR A 83 6.14 4.97 13.45
CA THR A 83 6.39 6.38 13.14
C THR A 83 6.49 7.22 14.40
N LYS A 84 5.61 7.04 15.40
CA LYS A 84 5.73 7.72 16.70
C LYS A 84 7.07 7.42 17.37
N SER A 85 7.53 6.18 17.35
CA SER A 85 8.84 5.81 17.92
C SER A 85 10.02 6.45 17.16
N THR A 86 9.91 6.57 15.82
CA THR A 86 10.91 7.26 14.99
C THR A 86 10.92 8.76 15.24
N ILE A 87 9.75 9.41 15.33
CA ILE A 87 9.62 10.85 15.58
C ILE A 87 10.11 11.21 16.97
N LEU A 88 9.73 10.44 18.00
CA LEU A 88 10.20 10.65 19.37
C LEU A 88 11.69 10.31 19.52
N GLY A 89 12.26 9.55 18.58
CA GLY A 89 13.62 9.08 18.62
C GLY A 89 13.87 8.06 19.74
N LYS A 90 15.08 7.50 19.76
CA LYS A 90 15.52 6.64 20.86
C LYS A 90 15.97 7.52 22.02
N ALA A 91 15.12 7.71 23.03
CA ALA A 91 15.48 8.43 24.23
C ALA A 91 16.60 7.68 24.97
N ARG A 92 17.82 8.24 24.96
CA ARG A 92 18.94 7.78 25.79
C ARG A 92 18.91 8.58 27.08
N VAL A 93 18.76 7.90 28.22
CA VAL A 93 18.99 8.52 29.53
C VAL A 93 20.49 8.82 29.62
N MET A 94 20.84 10.09 29.50
CA MET A 94 22.23 10.57 29.64
C MET A 94 22.46 10.96 31.10
N THR A 95 23.60 10.55 31.66
CA THR A 95 24.05 11.04 32.97
C THR A 95 24.59 12.47 32.84
N TRP A 96 24.71 13.20 33.95
CA TRP A 96 25.26 14.56 33.94
C TRP A 96 26.67 14.62 33.33
N GLU A 97 27.49 13.61 33.60
CA GLU A 97 28.84 13.48 33.02
C GLU A 97 28.84 13.33 31.50
N ASP A 98 27.88 12.60 30.94
CA ASP A 98 27.74 12.45 29.48
C ASP A 98 27.39 13.79 28.83
N LEU A 99 26.58 14.62 29.49
CA LEU A 99 26.21 15.96 29.01
C LEU A 99 27.41 16.90 29.01
N GLU A 100 28.22 16.87 30.08
CA GLU A 100 29.46 17.66 30.14
C GLU A 100 30.46 17.27 29.06
N LYS A 101 30.70 15.97 28.88
CA LYS A 101 31.60 15.47 27.82
C LYS A 101 31.14 15.94 26.44
N LYS A 102 29.84 15.83 26.15
CA LYS A 102 29.25 16.30 24.88
C LYS A 102 29.42 17.80 24.68
N ARG A 103 29.25 18.61 25.72
CA ARG A 103 29.45 20.07 25.66
C ARG A 103 30.90 20.42 25.35
N ARG A 104 31.86 19.77 26.03
CA ARG A 104 33.30 19.97 25.78
C ARG A 104 33.68 19.60 24.35
N GLU A 105 33.23 18.43 23.87
CA GLU A 105 33.49 18.01 22.49
C GLU A 105 32.89 18.96 21.44
N SER A 106 31.69 19.50 21.68
CA SER A 106 31.07 20.47 20.77
C SER A 106 31.85 21.78 20.74
N ALA A 107 32.26 22.30 21.90
CA ALA A 107 33.08 23.50 22.00
C ALA A 107 34.43 23.33 21.28
N GLU A 108 35.09 22.19 21.42
CA GLU A 108 36.33 21.88 20.69
C GLU A 108 36.12 21.80 19.17
N LYS A 109 35.00 21.21 18.72
CA LYS A 109 34.68 21.11 17.29
C LYS A 109 34.37 22.49 16.70
N GLU A 110 33.68 23.34 17.43
CA GLU A 110 33.41 24.73 17.02
C GLU A 110 34.69 25.57 16.98
N ALA A 111 35.55 25.46 18.00
CA ALA A 111 36.85 26.14 18.01
C ALA A 111 37.74 25.68 16.85
N LYS A 112 37.78 24.38 16.54
CA LYS A 112 38.51 23.85 15.37
C LYS A 112 37.96 24.36 14.04
N LYS A 113 36.64 24.49 13.91
CA LYS A 113 36.00 25.07 12.72
C LYS A 113 36.30 26.55 12.59
N ALA A 114 36.16 27.32 13.66
CA ALA A 114 36.46 28.75 13.69
C ALA A 114 37.95 29.03 13.38
N ALA A 115 38.87 28.23 13.94
CA ALA A 115 40.30 28.35 13.64
C ALA A 115 40.61 28.01 12.18
N LYS A 116 39.92 27.02 11.61
CA LYS A 116 40.06 26.67 10.19
C LYS A 116 39.52 27.78 9.28
N GLU A 117 38.36 28.34 9.60
CA GLU A 117 37.74 29.46 8.88
C GLU A 117 38.59 30.73 8.99
N ALA A 118 39.11 31.06 10.16
CA ALA A 118 40.04 32.18 10.36
C ALA A 118 41.34 31.99 9.58
N ARG A 119 41.91 30.78 9.57
CA ARG A 119 43.09 30.45 8.77
C ARG A 119 42.81 30.57 7.27
N GLU A 120 41.63 30.13 6.81
CA GLU A 120 41.20 30.28 5.42
C GLU A 120 40.95 31.75 5.03
N ALA A 121 40.48 32.59 5.96
CA ALA A 121 40.32 34.03 5.76
C ALA A 121 41.65 34.77 5.67
N ILE A 122 42.63 34.42 6.53
CA ILE A 122 43.97 35.04 6.55
C ILE A 122 44.81 34.62 5.34
N THR A 123 44.76 33.34 4.96
CA THR A 123 45.59 32.85 3.85
C THR A 123 44.99 33.11 2.47
N GLY A 124 43.76 33.65 2.39
CA GLY A 124 43.03 33.90 1.14
C GLY A 124 42.75 32.65 0.30
N LYS A 125 43.21 31.47 0.74
CA LYS A 125 43.19 30.24 -0.03
C LYS A 125 41.90 29.49 0.25
N LYS A 126 40.76 30.05 -0.19
CA LYS A 126 39.61 29.21 -0.55
C LYS A 126 40.13 28.24 -1.60
N ARG A 127 40.26 26.96 -1.25
CA ARG A 127 40.70 25.90 -2.18
C ARG A 127 39.83 25.97 -3.44
N GLY A 128 40.40 26.57 -4.47
CA GLY A 128 39.69 26.94 -5.69
C GLY A 128 39.26 25.71 -6.45
N ARG A 129 37.96 25.60 -6.71
CA ARG A 129 37.48 24.97 -7.94
C ARG A 129 37.78 25.97 -9.06
N PRO A 130 38.54 25.64 -10.12
CA PRO A 130 38.84 26.60 -11.16
C PRO A 130 37.54 26.95 -11.90
N ARG A 131 37.18 28.24 -11.88
CA ARG A 131 36.22 28.82 -12.83
C ARG A 131 37.03 29.40 -13.97
N LYS A 132 36.77 28.94 -15.18
CA LYS A 132 37.31 29.53 -16.41
C LYS A 132 36.66 30.91 -16.60
N SER A 133 37.47 31.96 -16.62
CA SER A 133 37.05 33.33 -16.91
C SER A 133 37.73 33.83 -18.19
N THR A 134 36.97 34.50 -19.03
CA THR A 134 37.45 35.40 -20.10
C THR A 134 36.79 36.77 -19.87
N THR A 135 37.53 37.68 -19.23
CA THR A 135 37.90 39.07 -19.63
C THR A 135 37.12 39.65 -20.84
N ASP A 136 36.60 40.88 -20.90
CA ASP A 136 36.50 42.04 -20.00
C ASP A 136 35.51 43.09 -20.56
N ILE A 137 34.90 43.86 -19.65
CA ILE A 137 34.55 45.31 -19.69
C ILE A 137 33.61 45.86 -20.79
N SER A 138 32.38 46.22 -20.39
CA SER A 138 31.88 47.62 -20.43
C SER A 138 30.46 47.72 -19.84
N GLU A 139 30.34 48.43 -18.71
CA GLU A 139 29.10 49.09 -18.27
C GLU A 139 28.93 50.39 -19.10
N PRO A 140 27.74 51.06 -19.20
CA PRO A 140 26.73 51.16 -18.13
C PRO A 140 25.24 51.36 -18.53
N LYS A 141 24.41 51.49 -17.49
CA LYS A 141 23.12 52.21 -17.36
C LYS A 141 21.79 51.47 -17.56
N ALA A 142 21.04 51.54 -16.46
CA ALA A 142 19.62 51.29 -16.23
C ALA A 142 18.65 51.68 -17.36
N LYS A 143 17.61 50.86 -17.53
CA LYS A 143 16.20 51.25 -17.81
C LYS A 143 15.29 50.02 -17.56
N VAL A 144 14.53 50.06 -16.47
CA VAL A 144 13.06 50.25 -16.44
C VAL A 144 12.28 49.05 -16.97
N ALA A 145 11.58 48.39 -16.03
CA ALA A 145 10.53 47.42 -16.29
C ALA A 145 9.46 48.04 -17.21
N ARG A 146 9.16 47.37 -18.32
CA ARG A 146 8.08 47.74 -19.22
C ARG A 146 7.01 46.66 -19.16
N ILE A 147 5.97 46.98 -18.40
CA ILE A 147 4.68 46.31 -18.40
C ILE A 147 3.99 46.71 -19.71
N SER A 148 3.45 45.74 -20.44
CA SER A 148 2.31 45.98 -21.33
C SER A 148 1.47 44.71 -21.43
N GLU A 149 0.42 44.77 -20.62
CA GLU A 149 -0.90 44.18 -20.79
C GLU A 149 -1.35 44.09 -22.26
N ALA A 150 -1.86 42.92 -22.65
CA ALA A 150 -2.81 42.75 -23.75
C ALA A 150 -3.75 41.60 -23.42
N GLN A 151 -5.04 41.90 -23.49
CA GLN A 151 -6.17 41.11 -23.03
C GLN A 151 -6.66 40.11 -24.09
N VAL A 152 -7.19 38.99 -23.59
CA VAL A 152 -8.41 38.26 -24.01
C VAL A 152 -8.42 37.59 -25.40
N ALA A 153 -8.51 36.25 -25.39
CA ALA A 153 -9.49 35.49 -26.16
C ALA A 153 -9.73 34.11 -25.53
N VAL A 154 -10.99 33.88 -25.14
CA VAL A 154 -11.53 32.61 -24.65
C VAL A 154 -11.51 31.57 -25.77
N SER A 155 -10.99 30.37 -25.49
CA SER A 155 -11.49 29.15 -26.11
C SER A 155 -11.29 27.96 -25.16
N GLU A 156 -12.44 27.39 -24.82
CA GLU A 156 -12.71 26.22 -24.01
C GLU A 156 -12.40 24.95 -24.84
N ALA A 157 -11.51 24.07 -24.38
CA ALA A 157 -11.40 22.69 -24.87
C ALA A 157 -10.51 21.79 -23.98
N GLY A 158 -11.14 20.97 -23.13
CA GLY A 158 -10.70 19.61 -22.76
C GLY A 158 -9.62 19.44 -21.66
N PRO A 159 -9.83 18.54 -20.68
CA PRO A 159 -8.79 18.16 -19.71
C PRO A 159 -7.72 17.28 -20.38
N SER A 160 -6.46 17.71 -20.32
CA SER A 160 -5.33 16.91 -20.80
C SER A 160 -4.90 15.88 -19.75
N GLU A 161 -4.86 14.61 -20.15
CA GLU A 161 -4.35 13.50 -19.33
C GLU A 161 -2.82 13.57 -19.16
N PRO A 162 -2.26 13.26 -17.97
CA PRO A 162 -0.83 13.25 -17.76
C PRO A 162 -0.17 11.99 -18.37
N ARG A 163 0.70 12.21 -19.36
CA ARG A 163 1.54 11.17 -19.99
C ARG A 163 2.44 10.45 -18.98
N ALA A 164 2.28 9.13 -18.87
CA ALA A 164 3.16 8.25 -18.10
C ALA A 164 4.59 8.21 -18.68
N LYS A 165 5.60 8.39 -17.82
CA LYS A 165 7.02 8.22 -18.19
C LYS A 165 7.36 6.73 -18.26
N VAL A 166 7.62 6.22 -19.47
CA VAL A 166 8.21 4.90 -19.70
C VAL A 166 9.71 4.98 -19.42
N VAL A 167 10.17 4.28 -18.37
CA VAL A 167 11.60 4.08 -18.08
C VAL A 167 12.11 2.93 -18.97
N ARG A 168 12.99 3.24 -19.91
CA ARG A 168 13.75 2.23 -20.67
C ARG A 168 14.86 1.66 -19.78
N ARG A 169 14.86 0.36 -19.55
CA ARG A 169 16.00 -0.37 -19.01
C ARG A 169 16.89 -0.80 -20.16
N SER A 170 18.16 -0.39 -20.17
CA SER A 170 19.18 -0.93 -21.06
C SER A 170 19.59 -2.33 -20.61
N LYS A 171 19.84 -3.19 -21.60
CA LYS A 171 20.34 -4.56 -21.46
C LYS A 171 21.86 -4.56 -21.30
#